data_AF-A0A4R4ZG45-F1
#
_entry.id   AF-A0A4R4ZG45-F1
#
_cell.length_a   1.000
_cell.length_b   1.000
_cell.length_c   1.000
_cell.angle_alpha   90.00
_cell.angle_beta   90.00
_cell.angle_gamma   90.00
#
_symmetry.space_group_name_H-M   'P 1'
#
loop_
_entity.id
_entity.type
_entity.pdbx_description
1 polymer ?
#
loop_
_entity_poly.entity_id
_entity_poly.type
_entity_poly.pdbx_seq_one_letter_code
_entity_poly.pdbx_strand_id
1 'polypeptide(L)'
;MNANLPVGMQRNTPAVARLKKLGETLDQLYKELIRVEFLEDDIMQKKDFEEAVDLAEAACSAVFGVRDAVAKRGGPNVAKGYQK
;
A
#
# COMPACT_ATOMS: atom_id res chain seq x y z
N MET A 1 -11.25 20.22 -29.06
CA MET A 1 -10.26 19.48 -29.86
C MET A 1 -10.03 18.14 -29.18
N ASN A 2 -10.57 17.07 -29.77
CA ASN A 2 -10.41 15.69 -29.30
C ASN A 2 -8.99 15.21 -29.61
N ALA A 3 -8.16 15.07 -28.57
CA ALA A 3 -6.85 14.45 -28.70
C ALA A 3 -7.03 12.92 -28.78
N ASN A 4 -7.21 12.42 -30.00
CA ASN A 4 -6.96 11.01 -30.31
C ASN A 4 -5.47 10.72 -30.08
N LEU A 5 -5.12 10.31 -28.87
CA LEU A 5 -3.81 9.74 -28.57
C LEU A 5 -3.77 8.30 -29.08
N PRO A 6 -2.68 7.89 -29.78
CA PRO A 6 -2.56 6.55 -30.31
C PRO A 6 -2.52 5.51 -29.18
N VAL A 7 -3.12 4.34 -29.44
CA VAL A 7 -3.38 3.21 -28.50
C VAL A 7 -2.09 2.54 -27.95
N GLY A 8 -0.93 3.16 -28.12
CA GLY A 8 0.36 2.73 -27.56
C GLY A 8 1.07 3.79 -26.68
N MET A 9 0.46 4.96 -26.49
CA MET A 9 1.11 6.14 -25.89
C MET A 9 0.38 6.67 -24.66
N GLN A 10 0.18 5.82 -23.64
CA GLN A 10 -0.12 6.28 -22.28
C GLN A 10 0.77 5.52 -21.29
N ARG A 11 2.09 5.73 -21.45
CA ARG A 11 3.13 5.18 -20.56
C ARG A 11 3.51 6.26 -19.54
N ASN A 12 3.31 5.97 -18.24
CA ASN A 12 3.80 6.76 -17.10
C ASN A 12 3.45 8.27 -17.11
N THR A 13 2.17 8.61 -17.01
CA THR A 13 1.84 9.99 -16.59
C THR A 13 2.38 10.25 -15.17
N PRO A 14 2.69 11.51 -14.80
CA PRO A 14 3.09 11.84 -13.43
C PRO A 14 2.09 11.37 -12.37
N ALA A 15 0.80 11.31 -12.72
CA ALA A 15 -0.25 10.77 -11.86
C ALA A 15 -0.06 9.25 -11.61
N VAL A 16 0.18 8.45 -12.65
CA VAL A 16 0.45 7.00 -12.52
C VAL A 16 1.73 6.75 -11.70
N ALA A 17 2.77 7.56 -11.89
CA ALA A 17 4.00 7.46 -11.11
C ALA A 17 3.75 7.76 -9.61
N ARG A 18 2.94 8.78 -9.30
CA ARG A 18 2.53 9.08 -7.91
C ARG A 18 1.75 7.94 -7.28
N LEU A 19 0.80 7.33 -7.99
CA LEU A 19 0.01 6.20 -7.49
C LEU A 19 0.89 4.97 -7.24
N LYS A 20 1.86 4.68 -8.14
CA LYS A 20 2.85 3.61 -7.90
C LYS A 20 3.64 3.84 -6.62
N LYS A 21 4.21 5.04 -6.43
CA LYS A 21 4.97 5.39 -5.22
C LYS A 21 4.12 5.26 -3.95
N LEU A 22 2.84 5.65 -4.03
CA LEU A 22 1.91 5.47 -2.90
C LEU A 22 1.75 4.00 -2.54
N GLY A 23 1.52 3.11 -3.50
CA GLY A 23 1.38 1.69 -3.17
C GLY A 23 2.70 1.03 -2.74
N GLU A 24 3.86 1.45 -3.26
CA GLU A 24 5.15 1.01 -2.71
C GLU A 24 5.32 1.41 -1.24
N THR A 25 4.88 2.63 -0.90
CA THR A 25 4.91 3.12 0.49
C THR A 25 3.95 2.33 1.39
N LEU A 26 2.75 2.02 0.88
CA LEU A 26 1.76 1.18 1.59
C LEU A 26 2.28 -0.24 1.78
N ASP A 27 2.95 -0.82 0.79
CA ASP A 27 3.54 -2.16 0.88
C ASP A 27 4.69 -2.20 1.88
N GLN A 28 5.51 -1.15 1.93
CA GLN A 28 6.55 -1.04 2.94
C GLN A 28 5.94 -0.88 4.34
N LEU A 29 4.91 -0.04 4.50
CA LEU A 29 4.22 0.12 5.77
C LEU A 29 3.60 -1.21 6.24
N TYR A 30 2.94 -1.95 5.34
CA TYR A 30 2.41 -3.28 5.64
C TYR A 30 3.50 -4.22 6.16
N LYS A 31 4.66 -4.26 5.51
CA LYS A 31 5.80 -5.10 5.94
C LYS A 31 6.34 -4.73 7.32
N GLU A 32 6.30 -3.46 7.70
CA GLU A 32 6.71 -3.04 9.05
C GLU A 32 5.63 -3.32 10.09
N LEU A 33 4.36 -3.13 9.74
CA LEU A 33 3.23 -3.43 10.65
C LEU A 33 3.18 -4.92 11.02
N ILE A 34 3.39 -5.84 10.07
CA ILE A 34 3.43 -7.28 10.39
C ILE A 34 4.62 -7.65 11.30
N ARG A 35 5.67 -6.82 11.37
CA ARG A 35 6.83 -7.10 12.23
C ARG A 35 6.63 -6.69 13.67
N VAL A 36 5.54 -6.01 14.00
CA VAL A 36 5.21 -5.64 15.38
C VAL A 36 5.08 -6.88 16.27
N GLU A 37 4.68 -8.03 15.71
CA GLU A 37 4.64 -9.32 16.41
C GLU A 37 6.01 -9.77 16.95
N PHE A 38 7.13 -9.28 16.39
CA PHE A 38 8.49 -9.61 16.83
C PHE A 38 9.03 -8.66 17.91
N LEU A 39 8.24 -7.69 18.37
CA LEU A 39 8.64 -6.73 19.41
C LEU A 39 8.29 -7.20 20.83
N GLU A 40 7.93 -8.47 21.02
CA GLU A 40 7.52 -9.02 22.32
C GLU A 40 8.58 -8.80 23.41
N ASP A 41 9.86 -8.99 23.05
CA ASP A 41 10.99 -8.80 23.97
C ASP A 41 11.37 -7.32 24.20
N ASP A 42 10.92 -6.41 23.32
CA ASP A 42 11.20 -4.98 23.39
C ASP A 42 10.13 -4.21 24.20
N ILE A 43 8.95 -4.81 24.41
CA ILE A 43 7.85 -4.19 25.14
C ILE A 43 7.71 -4.85 26.53
N MET A 44 8.10 -4.11 27.57
CA MET A 44 8.15 -4.60 28.96
C MET A 44 6.80 -5.09 29.52
N GLN A 45 5.67 -4.57 29.02
CA GLN A 45 4.34 -4.95 29.49
C GLN A 45 3.60 -5.76 28.43
N LYS A 46 3.22 -6.99 28.78
CA LYS A 46 2.46 -7.89 27.89
C LYS A 46 1.18 -7.25 27.33
N LYS A 47 0.46 -6.48 28.15
CA LYS A 47 -0.75 -5.78 27.72
C LYS A 47 -0.47 -4.74 26.64
N ASP A 48 0.61 -3.98 26.79
CA ASP A 48 1.00 -2.94 25.82
C ASP A 48 1.47 -3.58 24.50
N PHE A 49 2.10 -4.76 24.57
CA PHE A 49 2.44 -5.54 23.39
C PHE A 49 1.20 -6.05 22.66
N GLU A 50 0.25 -6.66 23.38
CA GLU A 50 -1.01 -7.12 22.80
C GLU A 50 -1.79 -5.98 22.14
N GLU A 51 -1.88 -4.81 22.80
CA GLU A 51 -2.51 -3.62 22.22
C GLU A 51 -1.77 -3.11 20.97
N ALA A 52 -0.43 -3.14 20.97
CA ALA A 52 0.37 -2.75 19.80
C ALA A 52 0.15 -3.71 18.61
N VAL A 53 0.05 -5.01 18.86
CA VAL A 53 -0.26 -6.02 17.84
C VAL A 53 -1.66 -5.80 17.27
N ASP A 54 -2.67 -5.64 18.12
CA ASP A 54 -4.06 -5.37 17.69
C ASP A 54 -4.15 -4.12 16.82
N LEU A 55 -3.48 -3.03 17.22
CA LEU A 55 -3.42 -1.79 16.45
C LEU A 55 -2.68 -1.97 15.12
N ALA A 56 -1.62 -2.77 15.10
CA ALA A 56 -0.87 -3.06 13.89
C ALA A 56 -1.70 -3.89 12.89
N GLU A 57 -2.47 -4.87 13.36
CA GLU A 57 -3.40 -5.65 12.52
C GLU A 57 -4.52 -4.78 11.94
N ALA A 58 -5.10 -3.89 12.74
CA ALA A 58 -6.11 -2.94 12.29
C ALA A 58 -5.54 -1.99 11.21
N ALA A 59 -4.33 -1.49 11.42
CA ALA A 59 -3.63 -0.66 10.44
C ALA A 59 -3.31 -1.43 9.16
N CYS A 60 -2.87 -2.69 9.25
CA CYS A 60 -2.64 -3.58 8.10
C CYS A 60 -3.89 -3.71 7.22
N SER A 61 -5.04 -3.95 7.84
CA SER A 61 -6.32 -4.07 7.14
C SER A 61 -6.69 -2.77 6.41
N ALA A 62 -6.49 -1.62 7.06
CA ALA A 62 -6.76 -0.31 6.45
C ALA A 62 -5.82 -0.02 5.27
N VAL A 63 -4.52 -0.32 5.41
CA VAL A 63 -3.51 -0.15 4.35
C VAL A 63 -3.84 -0.99 3.12
N PHE A 64 -4.27 -2.24 3.31
CA PHE A 64 -4.69 -3.12 2.24
C PHE A 64 -5.91 -2.55 1.49
N GLY A 65 -6.91 -2.05 2.21
CA GLY A 65 -8.10 -1.43 1.62
C GLY A 65 -7.78 -0.19 0.77
N VAL A 66 -6.82 0.65 1.22
CA VAL A 66 -6.35 1.81 0.44
C VAL A 66 -5.63 1.35 -0.83
N ARG A 67 -4.75 0.35 -0.74
CA ARG A 67 -4.03 -0.19 -1.89
C ARG A 67 -4.99 -0.73 -2.95
N ASP A 68 -5.99 -1.51 -2.54
CA ASP A 68 -7.01 -2.05 -3.44
C ASP A 68 -7.86 -0.96 -4.10
N ALA A 69 -8.27 0.06 -3.32
CA ALA A 69 -9.01 1.20 -3.85
C ALA A 69 -8.19 1.98 -4.89
N VAL A 70 -6.89 2.18 -4.64
CA VAL A 70 -5.98 2.83 -5.58
C VAL A 70 -5.76 1.98 -6.82
N ALA A 71 -5.58 0.66 -6.68
CA ALA A 71 -5.43 -0.25 -7.82
C ALA A 71 -6.69 -0.27 -8.71
N LYS A 72 -7.87 -0.36 -8.10
CA LYS A 72 -9.17 -0.38 -8.79
C LYS A 72 -9.44 0.94 -9.53
N ARG A 73 -9.15 2.09 -8.92
CA ARG A 73 -9.41 3.41 -9.52
C ARG A 73 -8.30 3.90 -10.46
N GLY A 74 -7.06 3.46 -10.25
CA GLY A 74 -5.89 3.81 -11.07
C GLY A 74 -5.78 3.02 -12.38
N GLY A 75 -6.59 1.97 -12.55
CA GLY A 75 -6.65 1.17 -13.76
C GLY A 75 -5.50 0.17 -13.94
N PRO A 76 -5.49 -0.59 -15.05
CA PRO A 76 -4.59 -1.74 -15.24
C PRO A 76 -3.09 -1.41 -15.13
N ASN A 77 -2.68 -0.19 -15.48
CA ASN A 77 -1.29 0.25 -15.43
C ASN A 77 -0.77 0.49 -14.01
N VAL A 78 -1.67 0.86 -13.09
CA VAL A 78 -1.38 1.01 -11.66
C VAL A 78 -1.43 -0.36 -11.00
N ALA A 79 -2.44 -1.18 -11.31
CA ALA A 79 -2.59 -2.53 -10.80
C ALA A 79 -1.41 -3.46 -11.14
N LYS A 80 -0.90 -3.45 -12.38
CA LYS A 80 0.30 -4.21 -12.78
C LYS A 80 1.57 -3.78 -12.04
N GLY A 81 1.62 -2.55 -11.53
CA GLY A 81 2.73 -2.07 -10.70
C GLY A 81 2.76 -2.66 -9.30
N TYR A 82 1.62 -3.18 -8.82
CA TYR A 82 1.48 -3.79 -7.49
C TYR A 82 1.63 -5.31 -7.48
N GLN A 83 1.67 -5.95 -8.64
CA GLN A 83 1.99 -7.37 -8.79
C GLN A 83 3.52 -7.50 -8.86
N LYS A 84 4.19 -7.56 -7.72
CA LYS A 84 5.58 -8.02 -7.62
C LYS A 84 5.68 -9.10 -6.56
#